data_AF-C4J6N2-F1
#
_entry.id   AF-C4J6N2-F1
#
_cell.length_a   1.000
_cell.length_b   1.000
_cell.length_c   1.000
_cell.angle_alpha   90.00
_cell.angle_beta   90.00
_cell.angle_gamma   90.00
#
_symmetry.space_group_name_H-M   'P 1'
#
loop_
_entity.id
_entity.type
_entity.pdbx_description
1 polymer ?
#
loop_
_entity_poly.entity_id
_entity_poly.type
_entity_poly.pdbx_seq_one_letter_code
_entity_poly.pdbx_strand_id
1 'polypeptide(L)'
;MAVMSRRRVIQLVLVGVVVFLVAPRLSWNLPGGLEKLGLQQSPAAVAVACWAAAVAAWAYAVSRPRPVYLVDLSGYVAGASHEASRAKTIAHFGRCGRFSDESMAFQKRMLERSGLGEQTHFPASLISVPVDMCLRTAREESHAVIFGVVDDLLRRARVAGGDVGVLIFNSSLLSPTPSFTSLIANRYGMRRDVVSHNLSGMGCSAGIIAIDLAKRLLQVHGLYVNLS
;
A
#
# COMPACT_ATOMS: atom_id res chain seq x y z
N MET A 1 -14.43 -11.09 7.17
CA MET A 1 -14.99 -11.65 5.92
C MET A 1 -14.03 -12.71 5.41
N ALA A 2 -14.43 -13.98 5.42
CA ALA A 2 -13.56 -15.11 5.13
C ALA A 2 -13.23 -15.21 3.63
N VAL A 3 -11.97 -14.96 3.27
CA VAL A 3 -11.44 -15.27 1.93
C VAL A 3 -11.37 -16.78 1.80
N MET A 4 -12.19 -17.34 0.92
CA MET A 4 -12.25 -18.79 0.68
C MET A 4 -10.95 -19.23 0.01
N SER A 5 -10.12 -19.99 0.74
CA SER A 5 -8.82 -20.49 0.29
C SER A 5 -8.95 -21.33 -1.00
N ARG A 6 -7.94 -21.24 -1.89
CA ARG A 6 -7.86 -22.01 -3.15
C ARG A 6 -8.04 -23.52 -2.93
N ARG A 7 -7.63 -24.04 -1.76
CA ARG A 7 -7.86 -25.44 -1.36
C ARG A 7 -9.35 -25.75 -1.17
N ARG A 8 -10.13 -24.82 -0.61
CA ARG A 8 -11.59 -24.98 -0.41
C ARG A 8 -12.35 -24.93 -1.74
N VAL A 9 -11.90 -24.12 -2.70
CA VAL A 9 -12.48 -24.08 -4.05
C VAL A 9 -12.25 -25.41 -4.77
N ILE A 10 -11.03 -25.95 -4.71
CA ILE A 10 -10.72 -27.28 -5.29
C ILE A 10 -11.54 -28.37 -4.60
N GLN A 11 -11.70 -28.32 -3.27
CA GLN A 11 -12.58 -29.24 -2.54
C GLN A 11 -14.04 -29.13 -2.98
N LEU A 12 -14.57 -27.91 -3.19
CA LEU A 12 -15.95 -27.71 -3.64
C LEU A 12 -16.18 -28.21 -5.08
N VAL A 13 -15.20 -28.03 -5.96
CA VAL A 13 -15.25 -28.60 -7.32
C VAL A 13 -15.18 -30.12 -7.28
N LEU A 14 -14.27 -30.70 -6.49
CA LEU A 14 -14.20 -32.15 -6.28
C LEU A 14 -15.51 -32.71 -5.71
N VAL A 15 -16.12 -32.03 -4.76
CA VAL A 15 -17.44 -32.40 -4.22
C VAL A 15 -18.51 -32.30 -5.32
N GLY A 16 -18.52 -31.26 -6.14
CA GLY A 16 -19.43 -31.15 -7.29
C GLY A 16 -19.26 -32.28 -8.31
N VAL A 17 -18.02 -32.66 -8.61
CA VAL A 17 -17.66 -33.79 -9.49
C VAL A 17 -18.10 -35.12 -8.87
N VAL A 18 -17.84 -35.34 -7.58
CA VAL A 18 -18.26 -36.56 -6.86
C VAL A 18 -19.79 -36.66 -6.82
N VAL A 19 -20.49 -35.55 -6.57
CA VAL A 19 -21.96 -35.49 -6.62
C VAL A 19 -22.47 -35.81 -8.03
N PHE A 20 -21.83 -35.30 -9.09
CA PHE A 20 -22.17 -35.65 -10.48
C PHE A 20 -21.97 -37.14 -10.79
N LEU A 21 -20.92 -37.77 -10.28
CA LEU A 21 -20.64 -39.19 -10.47
C LEU A 21 -21.55 -40.11 -9.64
N VAL A 22 -22.01 -39.64 -8.47
CA VAL A 22 -22.81 -40.43 -7.52
C VAL A 22 -24.32 -40.23 -7.72
N ALA A 23 -24.77 -39.05 -8.16
CA ALA A 23 -26.19 -38.73 -8.39
C ALA A 23 -26.94 -39.75 -9.28
N PRO A 24 -26.39 -40.20 -10.43
CA PRO A 24 -27.06 -41.22 -11.26
C PRO A 24 -27.02 -42.63 -10.64
N ARG A 25 -26.17 -42.89 -9.64
CA ARG A 25 -26.14 -44.16 -8.89
C ARG A 25 -27.07 -44.13 -7.67
N LEU A 26 -27.36 -42.96 -7.11
CA LEU A 26 -28.23 -42.80 -5.95
C LEU A 26 -29.72 -42.68 -6.31
N SER A 27 -30.04 -42.32 -7.55
CA SER A 27 -31.40 -42.24 -8.09
C SER A 27 -32.15 -43.58 -8.14
N TRP A 28 -31.52 -44.68 -7.72
CA TRP A 28 -32.16 -45.99 -7.64
C TRP A 28 -32.75 -46.33 -6.25
N ASN A 29 -32.51 -45.54 -5.19
CA ASN A 29 -32.86 -45.92 -3.81
C ASN A 29 -33.45 -44.81 -2.90
N LEU A 30 -34.17 -43.81 -3.41
CA LEU A 30 -34.81 -42.78 -2.57
C LEU A 30 -36.35 -42.90 -2.54
N PRO A 31 -36.98 -43.15 -1.36
CA PRO A 31 -38.43 -43.20 -1.24
C PRO A 31 -39.07 -41.80 -1.28
N GLY A 32 -39.94 -41.56 -2.27
CA GLY A 32 -41.20 -40.79 -2.20
C GLY A 32 -41.25 -39.34 -1.71
N GLY A 33 -40.14 -38.67 -1.37
CA GLY A 33 -40.18 -37.37 -0.68
C GLY A 33 -39.97 -36.11 -1.53
N LEU A 34 -39.47 -36.22 -2.77
CA LEU A 34 -38.99 -35.07 -3.58
C LEU A 34 -39.91 -34.70 -4.76
N GLU A 35 -41.09 -35.30 -4.84
CA GLU A 35 -42.02 -35.19 -5.97
C GLU A 35 -42.67 -33.79 -6.13
N LYS A 36 -42.62 -32.94 -5.09
CA LYS A 36 -43.30 -31.62 -5.09
C LYS A 36 -42.49 -30.45 -5.67
N LEU A 37 -41.26 -30.69 -6.12
CA LEU A 37 -40.35 -29.62 -6.58
C LEU A 37 -40.18 -29.52 -8.11
N GLY A 38 -40.91 -30.31 -8.90
CA GLY A 38 -40.95 -30.16 -10.36
C GLY A 38 -39.62 -30.39 -11.10
N LEU A 39 -38.57 -30.84 -10.41
CA LEU A 39 -37.23 -31.12 -10.96
C LEU A 39 -37.13 -32.44 -11.72
N GLN A 40 -38.26 -33.10 -12.02
CA GLN A 40 -38.31 -34.48 -12.51
C GLN A 40 -38.15 -34.65 -14.04
N GLN A 41 -37.93 -33.57 -14.81
CA GLN A 41 -38.03 -33.69 -16.28
C GLN A 41 -36.74 -34.14 -17.01
N SER A 42 -35.55 -34.04 -16.42
CA SER A 42 -34.43 -34.94 -16.79
C SER A 42 -33.29 -34.88 -15.76
N PRO A 43 -32.75 -36.03 -15.30
CA PRO A 43 -31.57 -36.06 -14.44
C PRO A 43 -30.34 -35.43 -15.12
N ALA A 44 -30.30 -35.48 -16.46
CA ALA A 44 -29.30 -34.80 -17.28
C ALA A 44 -29.35 -33.27 -17.12
N ALA A 45 -30.54 -32.64 -17.12
CA ALA A 45 -30.66 -31.19 -16.97
C ALA A 45 -30.20 -30.71 -15.59
N VAL A 46 -30.55 -31.45 -14.52
CA VAL A 46 -30.10 -31.13 -13.16
C VAL A 46 -28.57 -31.24 -13.07
N ALA A 47 -27.99 -32.29 -13.65
CA ALA A 47 -26.55 -32.50 -13.66
C ALA A 47 -25.80 -31.39 -14.43
N VAL A 48 -26.34 -30.95 -15.58
CA VAL A 48 -25.80 -29.81 -16.37
C VAL A 48 -25.89 -28.50 -15.57
N ALA A 49 -27.02 -28.23 -14.91
CA ALA A 49 -27.18 -27.03 -14.08
C ALA A 49 -26.19 -27.00 -12.90
N CYS A 50 -25.98 -28.13 -12.22
CA CYS A 50 -24.98 -28.24 -11.15
C CYS A 50 -23.55 -28.00 -11.66
N TRP A 51 -23.21 -28.55 -12.83
CA TRP A 51 -21.90 -28.30 -13.45
C TRP A 51 -21.71 -26.85 -13.86
N ALA A 52 -22.72 -26.23 -14.48
CA ALA A 52 -22.67 -24.82 -14.85
C ALA A 52 -22.49 -23.94 -13.61
N ALA A 53 -23.20 -24.20 -12.52
CA ALA A 53 -23.03 -23.50 -11.25
C ALA A 53 -21.63 -23.71 -10.64
N ALA A 54 -21.08 -24.94 -10.70
CA ALA A 54 -19.74 -25.24 -10.21
C ALA A 54 -18.66 -24.54 -11.04
N VAL A 55 -18.78 -24.53 -12.36
CA VAL A 55 -17.87 -23.81 -13.27
C VAL A 55 -17.97 -22.30 -13.04
N ALA A 56 -19.18 -21.75 -12.90
CA ALA A 56 -19.37 -20.33 -12.60
C ALA A 56 -18.77 -19.95 -11.23
N ALA A 57 -18.97 -20.77 -10.20
CA ALA A 57 -18.39 -20.55 -8.88
C ALA A 57 -16.85 -20.63 -8.91
N TRP A 58 -16.29 -21.58 -9.68
CA TRP A 58 -14.85 -21.70 -9.88
C TRP A 58 -14.27 -20.52 -10.66
N ALA A 59 -14.90 -20.14 -11.78
CA ALA A 59 -14.49 -18.98 -12.57
C ALA A 59 -14.57 -17.68 -11.75
N TYR A 60 -15.64 -17.52 -10.95
CA TYR A 60 -15.75 -16.41 -10.01
C TYR A 60 -14.63 -16.45 -8.97
N ALA A 61 -14.38 -17.58 -8.33
CA ALA A 61 -13.34 -17.69 -7.30
C ALA A 61 -11.92 -17.45 -7.85
N VAL A 62 -11.63 -17.91 -9.07
CA VAL A 62 -10.31 -17.75 -9.71
C VAL A 62 -10.13 -16.35 -10.32
N SER A 63 -11.20 -15.66 -10.71
CA SER A 63 -11.15 -14.29 -11.23
C SER A 63 -10.98 -13.22 -10.14
N ARG A 64 -11.10 -13.57 -8.85
CA ARG A 64 -10.91 -12.61 -7.76
C ARG A 64 -9.44 -12.19 -7.67
N PRO A 65 -9.15 -10.88 -7.69
CA PRO A 65 -7.79 -10.41 -7.54
C PRO A 65 -7.24 -10.80 -6.17
N ARG A 66 -5.95 -11.14 -6.11
CA ARG A 66 -5.30 -11.52 -4.86
C ARG A 66 -5.39 -10.37 -3.85
N PRO A 67 -5.74 -10.66 -2.58
CA PRO A 67 -5.75 -9.63 -1.57
C PRO A 67 -4.31 -9.15 -1.31
N VAL A 68 -4.15 -7.85 -1.10
CA VAL A 68 -2.89 -7.18 -0.78
C VAL A 68 -3.05 -6.58 0.62
N TYR A 69 -2.05 -6.77 1.48
CA TYR A 69 -2.10 -6.37 2.88
C TYR A 69 -0.92 -5.44 3.20
N LEU A 70 -1.16 -4.46 4.06
CA LEU A 70 -0.11 -3.69 4.71
C LEU A 70 0.44 -4.51 5.88
N VAL A 71 1.73 -4.80 5.85
CA VAL A 71 2.38 -5.66 6.86
C VAL A 71 3.05 -4.83 7.96
N ASP A 72 3.69 -3.71 7.60
CA ASP A 72 4.37 -2.81 8.54
C ASP A 72 4.30 -1.36 8.02
N LEU A 73 4.47 -0.39 8.92
CA LEU A 73 4.47 1.05 8.63
C LEU A 73 5.46 1.75 9.55
N SER A 74 6.41 2.49 8.96
CA SER A 74 7.35 3.36 9.68
C SER A 74 7.08 4.83 9.41
N GLY A 75 7.33 5.66 10.41
CA GLY A 75 7.33 7.12 10.30
C GLY A 75 8.65 7.68 10.84
N TYR A 76 9.10 8.79 10.26
CA TYR A 76 10.25 9.53 10.77
C TYR A 76 9.78 10.58 11.78
N VAL A 77 10.44 10.63 12.93
CA VAL A 77 10.31 11.72 13.88
C VAL A 77 11.69 12.35 14.04
N ALA A 78 11.81 13.63 13.70
CA ALA A 78 13.07 14.35 13.84
C ALA A 78 13.43 14.54 15.33
N GLY A 79 14.70 14.78 15.62
CA GLY A 79 15.15 15.03 17.00
C GLY A 79 14.64 16.36 17.56
N ALA A 80 14.75 16.54 18.87
CA ALA A 80 14.26 17.74 19.58
C ALA A 80 14.84 19.07 19.07
N SER A 81 15.99 19.06 18.38
CA SER A 81 16.56 20.25 17.73
C SER A 81 15.72 20.77 16.57
N HIS A 82 14.82 19.95 16.03
CA HIS A 82 13.88 20.31 14.96
C HIS A 82 12.51 20.72 15.50
N GLU A 83 12.23 20.51 16.79
CA GLU A 83 10.96 20.83 17.42
C GLU A 83 10.83 22.35 17.65
N ALA A 84 9.73 22.93 17.19
CA ALA A 84 9.40 24.33 17.42
C ALA A 84 7.96 24.49 17.91
N SER A 85 7.82 25.15 19.06
CA SER A 85 6.54 25.66 19.54
C SER A 85 6.01 26.76 18.63
N ARG A 86 4.71 27.07 18.75
CA ARG A 86 4.11 28.15 17.94
C ARG A 86 4.82 29.48 18.23
N ALA A 87 5.09 29.76 19.51
CA ALA A 87 5.82 30.95 19.93
C ALA A 87 7.25 30.99 19.38
N LYS A 88 7.99 29.87 19.43
CA LYS A 88 9.34 29.78 18.84
C LYS A 88 9.30 30.03 17.33
N THR A 89 8.31 29.48 16.64
CA THR A 89 8.14 29.63 15.19
C THR A 89 7.89 31.09 14.80
N ILE A 90 6.97 31.78 15.49
CA ILE A 90 6.68 33.20 15.23
C ILE A 90 7.89 34.09 15.55
N ALA A 91 8.58 33.84 16.68
CA ALA A 91 9.79 34.57 17.02
C ALA A 91 10.89 34.35 15.97
N HIS A 92 11.03 33.12 15.46
CA HIS A 92 11.98 32.78 14.42
C HIS A 92 11.67 33.51 13.10
N PHE A 93 10.43 33.46 12.61
CA PHE A 93 10.04 34.17 11.38
C PHE A 93 10.25 35.68 11.47
N GLY A 94 10.01 36.28 12.64
CA GLY A 94 10.31 37.69 12.88
C GLY A 94 11.82 38.00 12.77
N ARG A 95 12.67 37.12 13.32
CA ARG A 95 14.15 37.26 13.24
C ARG A 95 14.69 37.09 11.82
N CYS A 96 14.01 36.34 10.96
CA CYS A 96 14.43 36.17 9.57
C CYS A 96 14.33 37.48 8.77
N GLY A 97 13.58 38.48 9.23
CA GLY A 97 13.52 39.82 8.64
C GLY A 97 12.96 39.86 7.21
N ARG A 98 12.28 38.80 6.76
CA ARG A 98 11.74 38.66 5.40
C ARG A 98 10.25 39.02 5.26
N PHE A 99 9.56 39.25 6.38
CA PHE A 99 8.12 39.46 6.42
C PHE A 99 7.78 40.85 6.97
N SER A 100 6.76 41.49 6.38
CA SER A 100 6.17 42.71 6.94
C SER A 100 5.40 42.39 8.22
N ASP A 101 5.13 43.41 9.04
CA ASP A 101 4.30 43.26 10.26
C ASP A 101 2.91 42.69 9.96
N GLU A 102 2.31 43.09 8.85
CA GLU A 102 1.02 42.55 8.40
C GLU A 102 1.11 41.05 8.06
N SER A 103 2.16 40.64 7.34
CA SER A 103 2.41 39.23 7.00
C SER A 103 2.67 38.41 8.25
N MET A 104 3.42 38.94 9.21
CA MET A 104 3.69 38.31 10.50
C MET A 104 2.40 38.14 11.32
N ALA A 105 1.54 39.15 11.37
CA ALA A 105 0.25 39.07 12.05
C ALA A 105 -0.67 38.02 11.39
N PHE A 106 -0.64 37.91 10.06
CA PHE A 106 -1.36 36.87 9.33
C PHE A 106 -0.82 35.46 9.62
N GLN A 107 0.49 35.26 9.56
CA GLN A 107 1.14 33.98 9.87
C GLN A 107 0.83 33.51 11.30
N LYS A 108 0.85 34.44 12.27
CA LYS A 108 0.46 34.16 13.66
C LYS A 108 -0.98 33.62 13.74
N ARG A 109 -1.94 34.33 13.14
CA ARG A 109 -3.36 33.89 13.12
C ARG A 109 -3.54 32.53 12.46
N MET A 110 -2.80 32.27 11.37
CA MET A 110 -2.83 30.98 10.69
C MET A 110 -2.27 29.86 11.58
N LEU A 111 -1.14 30.09 12.24
CA LEU A 111 -0.52 29.09 13.11
C LEU A 111 -1.41 28.74 14.31
N GLU A 112 -2.05 29.74 14.92
CA GLU A 112 -3.01 29.57 16.04
C GLU A 112 -4.26 28.77 15.65
N ARG A 113 -4.64 28.77 14.36
CA ARG A 113 -5.85 28.10 13.84
C ARG A 113 -5.57 26.84 13.03
N SER A 114 -4.30 26.48 12.85
CA SER A 114 -3.87 25.37 11.98
C SER A 114 -4.14 23.97 12.55
N GLY A 115 -4.43 23.85 13.84
CA GLY A 115 -4.52 22.57 14.54
C GLY A 115 -3.15 21.91 14.83
N LEU A 116 -2.04 22.56 14.48
CA LEU A 116 -0.68 22.08 14.78
C LEU A 116 -0.37 22.19 16.28
N GLY A 117 0.26 21.15 16.86
CA GLY A 117 0.67 21.11 18.26
C GLY A 117 1.91 21.96 18.58
N GLU A 118 2.26 22.06 19.86
CA GLU A 118 3.47 22.77 20.31
C GLU A 118 4.78 21.99 20.05
N GLN A 119 4.67 20.73 19.61
CA GLN A 119 5.79 19.84 19.29
C GLN A 119 5.92 19.61 17.77
N THR A 120 5.56 20.63 16.97
CA THR A 120 5.68 20.57 15.51
C THR A 120 7.15 20.62 15.11
N HIS A 121 7.58 19.79 14.17
CA HIS A 121 8.96 19.74 13.71
C HIS A 121 9.13 20.51 12.40
N PHE A 122 10.26 21.20 12.27
CA PHE A 122 10.66 21.90 11.05
C PHE A 122 12.04 21.42 10.59
N PRO A 123 12.32 21.46 9.28
CA PRO A 123 13.65 21.15 8.78
C PRO A 123 14.67 22.18 9.26
N ALA A 124 15.91 21.72 9.48
CA ALA A 124 17.00 22.59 9.95
C ALA A 124 17.21 23.81 9.03
N SER A 125 16.98 23.64 7.73
CA SER A 125 17.00 24.67 6.70
C SER A 125 16.05 25.83 6.96
N LEU A 126 14.90 25.58 7.60
CA LEU A 126 13.87 26.58 7.91
C LEU A 126 14.02 27.23 9.28
N ILE A 127 14.73 26.58 10.22
CA ILE A 127 14.93 27.10 11.58
C ILE A 127 16.32 27.70 11.81
N SER A 128 17.17 27.73 10.78
CA SER A 128 18.46 28.43 10.79
C SER A 128 18.28 29.94 10.55
N VAL A 129 19.18 30.76 11.13
CA VAL A 129 19.25 32.20 10.83
C VAL A 129 20.67 32.52 10.32
N PRO A 130 20.84 32.90 9.04
CA PRO A 130 19.80 33.00 8.00
C PRO A 130 19.24 31.63 7.58
N VAL A 131 18.03 31.64 7.00
CA VAL A 131 17.38 30.46 6.41
C VAL A 131 18.22 29.93 5.24
N ASP A 132 18.58 28.65 5.26
CA ASP A 132 19.38 27.97 4.22
C ASP A 132 18.60 26.85 3.55
N MET A 133 17.83 27.20 2.52
CA MET A 133 17.07 26.27 1.67
C MET A 133 17.82 25.90 0.38
N CYS A 134 19.11 25.60 0.47
CA CYS A 134 19.86 25.13 -0.69
C CYS A 134 19.68 23.62 -0.95
N LEU A 135 20.15 23.15 -2.11
CA LEU A 135 20.06 21.73 -2.48
C LEU A 135 20.80 20.80 -1.51
N ARG A 136 21.88 21.28 -0.87
CA ARG A 136 22.64 20.51 0.12
C ARG A 136 21.78 20.18 1.33
N THR A 137 21.15 21.19 1.95
CA THR A 137 20.34 20.99 3.16
C THR A 137 19.10 20.13 2.86
N ALA A 138 18.46 20.35 1.71
CA ALA A 138 17.36 19.50 1.24
C ALA A 138 17.79 18.04 1.05
N ARG A 139 19.01 17.79 0.54
CA ARG A 139 19.56 16.44 0.35
C ARG A 139 19.89 15.77 1.67
N GLU A 140 20.55 16.48 2.59
CA GLU A 140 20.90 15.99 3.92
C GLU A 140 19.64 15.56 4.70
N GLU A 141 18.62 16.41 4.72
CA GLU A 141 17.34 16.11 5.35
C GLU A 141 16.66 14.91 4.69
N SER A 142 16.55 14.91 3.36
CA SER A 142 15.93 13.80 2.62
C SER A 142 16.64 12.49 2.94
N HIS A 143 17.97 12.48 2.96
CA HIS A 143 18.74 11.27 3.31
C HIS A 143 18.45 10.80 4.74
N ALA A 144 18.43 11.71 5.72
CA ALA A 144 18.14 11.36 7.11
C ALA A 144 16.75 10.73 7.25
N VAL A 145 15.73 11.36 6.65
CA VAL A 145 14.34 10.88 6.69
C VAL A 145 14.20 9.54 5.98
N ILE A 146 14.66 9.47 4.72
CA ILE A 146 14.45 8.29 3.86
C ILE A 146 15.14 7.07 4.45
N PHE A 147 16.42 7.20 4.79
CA PHE A 147 17.18 6.06 5.28
C PHE A 147 16.77 5.67 6.70
N GLY A 148 16.44 6.64 7.56
CA GLY A 148 15.90 6.35 8.89
C GLY A 148 14.60 5.53 8.84
N VAL A 149 13.68 5.89 7.94
CA VAL A 149 12.40 5.16 7.76
C VAL A 149 12.61 3.78 7.16
N VAL A 150 13.48 3.65 6.13
CA VAL A 150 13.72 2.36 5.49
C VAL A 150 14.46 1.40 6.42
N ASP A 151 15.45 1.88 7.16
CA ASP A 151 16.17 1.10 8.18
C ASP A 151 15.18 0.54 9.22
N ASP A 152 14.32 1.40 9.76
CA ASP A 152 13.33 1.04 10.77
C ASP A 152 12.28 0.06 10.22
N LEU A 153 11.78 0.30 9.00
CA LEU A 153 10.78 -0.54 8.34
C LEU A 153 11.30 -1.95 8.06
N LEU A 154 12.46 -2.08 7.41
CA LEU A 154 13.04 -3.38 7.07
C LEU A 154 13.35 -4.20 8.33
N ARG A 155 13.84 -3.53 9.38
CA ARG A 155 14.12 -4.15 10.67
C ARG A 155 12.86 -4.65 11.38
N ARG A 156 11.78 -3.85 11.44
CA ARG A 156 10.52 -4.28 12.07
C ARG A 156 9.81 -5.37 11.27
N ALA A 157 9.78 -5.22 9.94
CA ALA A 157 9.19 -6.20 9.04
C ALA A 157 10.01 -7.52 8.97
N ARG A 158 11.27 -7.51 9.39
CA ARG A 158 12.23 -8.63 9.29
C ARG A 158 12.43 -9.09 7.84
N VAL A 159 12.54 -8.13 6.93
CA VAL A 159 12.70 -8.36 5.49
C VAL A 159 14.08 -7.86 5.06
N ALA A 160 14.84 -8.64 4.31
CA ALA A 160 16.09 -8.19 3.73
C ALA A 160 15.81 -7.32 2.50
N GLY A 161 16.68 -6.34 2.21
CA GLY A 161 16.52 -5.49 1.02
C GLY A 161 16.44 -6.29 -0.29
N GLY A 162 17.17 -7.40 -0.38
CA GLY A 162 17.13 -8.33 -1.53
C GLY A 162 15.79 -9.05 -1.73
N ASP A 163 14.90 -9.09 -0.73
CA ASP A 163 13.58 -9.71 -0.86
C ASP A 163 12.53 -8.74 -1.44
N VAL A 164 12.83 -7.44 -1.44
CA VAL A 164 11.93 -6.40 -1.96
C VAL A 164 11.84 -6.47 -3.48
N GLY A 165 10.65 -6.77 -4.01
CA GLY A 165 10.41 -6.84 -5.46
C GLY A 165 9.88 -5.56 -6.10
N VAL A 166 9.28 -4.67 -5.31
CA VAL A 166 8.69 -3.41 -5.79
C VAL A 166 9.09 -2.30 -4.84
N LEU A 167 9.67 -1.21 -5.37
CA LEU A 167 10.04 -0.02 -4.62
C LEU A 167 9.33 1.21 -5.21
N ILE A 168 8.41 1.80 -4.45
CA ILE A 168 7.75 3.05 -4.83
C ILE A 168 8.25 4.13 -3.87
N PHE A 169 8.84 5.18 -4.44
CA PHE A 169 9.27 6.34 -3.69
C PHE A 169 8.51 7.57 -4.18
N ASN A 170 8.15 8.47 -3.27
CA ASN A 170 7.54 9.74 -3.62
C ASN A 170 8.22 10.90 -2.90
N SER A 171 8.52 11.97 -3.64
CA SER A 171 8.87 13.27 -3.05
C SER A 171 8.36 14.41 -3.91
N SER A 172 7.73 15.39 -3.27
CA SER A 172 7.26 16.62 -3.93
C SER A 172 8.25 17.78 -3.78
N LEU A 173 9.27 17.63 -2.94
CA LEU A 173 10.20 18.71 -2.57
C LEU A 173 11.56 18.61 -3.27
N LEU A 174 11.96 17.39 -3.64
CA LEU A 174 13.27 17.14 -4.27
C LEU A 174 13.19 15.97 -5.24
N SER A 175 13.86 16.08 -6.39
CA SER A 175 13.99 15.00 -7.38
C SER A 175 15.42 14.97 -7.89
N PRO A 176 16.35 14.37 -7.12
CA PRO A 176 17.78 14.42 -7.44
C PRO A 176 18.13 13.44 -8.55
N THR A 177 19.33 13.61 -9.12
CA THR A 177 20.01 12.60 -9.93
C THR A 177 21.26 12.15 -9.18
N PRO A 178 21.43 10.84 -8.89
CA PRO A 178 20.50 9.73 -9.14
C PRO A 178 19.19 9.85 -8.34
N SER A 179 18.13 9.17 -8.81
CA SER A 179 16.82 9.20 -8.14
C SER A 179 16.88 8.57 -6.75
N PHE A 180 15.89 8.88 -5.90
CA PHE A 180 15.79 8.27 -4.57
C PHE A 180 15.60 6.76 -4.63
N THR A 181 14.83 6.26 -5.60
CA THR A 181 14.70 4.81 -5.79
C THR A 181 16.05 4.15 -6.08
N SER A 182 16.91 4.76 -6.89
CA SER A 182 18.26 4.27 -7.14
C SER A 182 19.15 4.31 -5.90
N LEU A 183 19.07 5.40 -5.12
CA LEU A 183 19.83 5.53 -3.87
C LEU A 183 19.44 4.48 -2.84
N ILE A 184 18.14 4.24 -2.66
CA ILE A 184 17.60 3.20 -1.77
C ILE A 184 17.99 1.82 -2.27
N ALA A 185 17.74 1.50 -3.54
CA ALA A 185 18.03 0.19 -4.11
C ALA A 185 19.52 -0.18 -3.96
N ASN A 186 20.41 0.79 -4.21
CA ASN A 186 21.85 0.60 -4.03
C ASN A 186 22.22 0.38 -2.55
N ARG A 187 21.79 1.27 -1.65
CA ARG A 187 22.17 1.23 -0.23
C ARG A 187 21.73 -0.07 0.46
N TYR A 188 20.56 -0.59 0.12
CA TYR A 188 19.98 -1.77 0.77
C TYR A 188 20.23 -3.08 0.02
N GLY A 189 21.05 -3.08 -1.04
CA GLY A 189 21.36 -4.28 -1.80
C GLY A 189 20.11 -4.94 -2.41
N MET A 190 19.17 -4.12 -2.90
CA MET A 190 17.99 -4.64 -3.60
C MET A 190 18.40 -5.32 -4.92
N ARG A 191 17.55 -6.21 -5.42
CA ARG A 191 17.84 -6.95 -6.65
C ARG A 191 17.89 -6.03 -7.87
N ARG A 192 18.65 -6.44 -8.88
CA ARG A 192 18.78 -5.69 -10.16
C ARG A 192 17.46 -5.58 -10.94
N ASP A 193 16.55 -6.51 -10.72
CA ASP A 193 15.22 -6.57 -11.35
C ASP A 193 14.12 -5.94 -10.48
N VAL A 194 14.48 -5.17 -9.43
CA VAL A 194 13.49 -4.47 -8.61
C VAL A 194 12.68 -3.50 -9.47
N VAL A 195 11.35 -3.63 -9.40
CA VAL A 195 10.45 -2.71 -10.11
C VAL A 195 10.38 -1.43 -9.29
N SER A 196 11.00 -0.36 -9.81
CA SER A 196 11.10 0.91 -9.09
C SER A 196 10.31 2.05 -9.75
N HIS A 197 9.57 2.81 -8.95
CA HIS A 197 8.81 3.99 -9.40
C HIS A 197 9.15 5.20 -8.51
N ASN A 198 9.74 6.23 -9.10
CA ASN A 198 10.03 7.50 -8.44
C ASN A 198 8.97 8.54 -8.82
N LEU A 199 8.01 8.76 -7.92
CA LEU A 199 6.92 9.71 -8.08
C LEU A 199 7.34 11.10 -7.59
N SER A 200 6.92 12.13 -8.31
CA SER A 200 7.20 13.52 -7.95
C SER A 200 6.04 14.43 -8.35
N GLY A 201 5.89 15.55 -7.66
CA GLY A 201 4.91 16.60 -7.99
C GLY A 201 3.44 16.30 -7.64
N MET A 202 3.15 15.20 -6.95
CA MET A 202 1.76 14.83 -6.60
C MET A 202 1.25 15.47 -5.30
N GLY A 203 2.11 16.08 -4.48
CA GLY A 203 1.70 16.77 -3.26
C GLY A 203 1.10 15.83 -2.22
N CYS A 204 0.06 16.29 -1.52
CA CYS A 204 -0.54 15.58 -0.37
C CYS A 204 -1.27 14.28 -0.74
N SER A 205 -1.65 14.08 -2.00
CA SER A 205 -2.32 12.85 -2.46
C SER A 205 -1.35 11.70 -2.74
N ALA A 206 -0.05 12.00 -2.78
CA ALA A 206 0.94 11.07 -3.28
C ALA A 206 1.03 9.75 -2.50
N GLY A 207 0.78 9.79 -1.19
CA GLY A 207 0.76 8.59 -0.34
C GLY A 207 -0.32 7.59 -0.77
N ILE A 208 -1.55 8.06 -1.00
CA ILE A 208 -2.65 7.17 -1.39
C ILE A 208 -2.48 6.65 -2.82
N ILE A 209 -1.89 7.47 -3.70
CA ILE A 209 -1.58 7.07 -5.08
C ILE A 209 -0.48 6.00 -5.08
N ALA A 210 0.56 6.14 -4.26
CA ALA A 210 1.61 5.13 -4.11
C ALA A 210 1.04 3.79 -3.59
N ILE A 211 0.09 3.83 -2.65
CA ILE A 211 -0.58 2.62 -2.13
C ILE A 211 -1.44 1.95 -3.22
N ASP A 212 -2.21 2.71 -4.01
CA ASP A 212 -3.00 2.14 -5.12
C ASP A 212 -2.09 1.53 -6.20
N LEU A 213 -0.99 2.21 -6.54
CA LEU A 213 0.03 1.69 -7.45
C LEU A 213 0.63 0.39 -6.92
N ALA A 214 1.02 0.34 -5.63
CA ALA A 214 1.56 -0.86 -5.00
C ALA A 214 0.58 -2.04 -5.10
N LYS A 215 -0.70 -1.80 -4.80
CA LYS A 215 -1.76 -2.81 -4.92
C LYS A 215 -1.87 -3.35 -6.34
N ARG A 216 -1.92 -2.48 -7.35
CA ARG A 216 -2.00 -2.90 -8.77
C ARG A 216 -0.77 -3.69 -9.18
N LEU A 217 0.43 -3.22 -8.83
CA LEU A 217 1.68 -3.89 -9.16
C LEU A 217 1.77 -5.27 -8.53
N LEU A 218 1.38 -5.43 -7.27
CA LEU A 218 1.38 -6.73 -6.57
C LEU A 218 0.33 -7.69 -7.13
N GLN A 219 -0.83 -7.18 -7.55
CA GLN A 219 -1.87 -8.00 -8.17
C GLN A 219 -1.47 -8.51 -9.56
N VAL A 220 -0.70 -7.73 -10.32
CA VAL A 220 -0.17 -8.13 -11.63
C VAL A 220 1.09 -8.99 -11.50
N HIS A 221 2.05 -8.62 -10.65
CA HIS A 221 3.31 -9.37 -10.49
C HIS A 221 3.11 -10.74 -9.80
N GLY A 222 2.12 -10.87 -8.92
CA GLY A 222 1.74 -12.17 -8.37
C GLY A 222 1.24 -13.17 -9.42
N LEU A 223 0.88 -12.71 -10.62
CA LEU A 223 0.54 -13.57 -11.77
C LEU A 223 1.81 -14.08 -12.47
N TYR A 224 2.84 -13.24 -12.66
CA TYR A 224 4.09 -13.63 -13.34
C TYR A 224 4.89 -14.69 -12.56
N VAL A 225 4.96 -14.57 -11.23
CA VAL A 225 5.68 -15.55 -10.37
C VAL A 225 4.96 -16.91 -10.27
N ASN A 226 3.68 -17.02 -10.66
CA ASN A 226 2.98 -18.31 -10.73
C ASN A 226 2.96 -18.92 -12.15
N LEU A 227 3.49 -18.21 -13.14
CA LEU A 227 3.57 -18.64 -14.55
C LEU A 227 5.00 -19.00 -14.98
N SER A 228 5.98 -18.84 -14.08
CA SER A 228 7.38 -19.29 -14.22
C SER A 228 7.65 -20.38 -13.19
#